data_AF-A0A1G5GW35-F1
#
_entry.id   AF-A0A1G5GW35-F1
#
_cell.length_a   1.000
_cell.length_b   1.000
_cell.length_c   1.000
_cell.angle_alpha   90.00
_cell.angle_beta   90.00
_cell.angle_gamma   90.00
#
_symmetry.space_group_name_H-M   'P 1'
#
loop_
_entity.id
_entity.type
_entity.pdbx_description
1 polymer ?
#
loop_
_entity_poly.entity_id
_entity_poly.type
_entity_poly.pdbx_seq_one_letter_code
_entity_poly.pdbx_strand_id
1 'polypeptide(L)'
;MKRLLLLLLFSSVGHAQASFEALDSLSVVVSKWQAMTEGTTYKDASGQLQTLSFPEENFQIWFADRMASKAVFKKTGDTEVLALTENIDLSKATGISVSDNYFGVAYIQLDFPEGHLKTQLYENGELKETVGVNRLEFFCRYGALDPNKKFYFDLMFDMVYALCNMMKVEKGLTNVDTIRTELTDWNKLSAAAFLAKHPNSLMATQAKLNLKEAEKKD
;
A
#
# COMPACT_ATOMS: atom_id res chain seq x y z
N MET A 1 -2.73 18.56 10.84
CA MET A 1 -1.43 17.85 10.91
C MET A 1 -1.33 16.65 9.95
N LYS A 2 -2.31 15.72 9.90
CA LYS A 2 -2.21 14.44 9.16
C LYS A 2 -1.76 14.52 7.69
N ARG A 3 -2.32 15.44 6.89
CA ARG A 3 -1.95 15.61 5.46
C ARG A 3 -0.90 16.68 5.19
N LEU A 4 -0.38 17.32 6.25
CA LEU A 4 0.75 18.25 6.14
C LEU A 4 2.02 17.51 5.76
N LEU A 5 2.22 16.28 6.27
CA LEU A 5 3.34 15.41 5.89
C LEU A 5 3.28 15.05 4.40
N LEU A 6 2.09 14.74 3.88
CA LEU A 6 1.87 14.45 2.46
C LEU A 6 2.16 15.68 1.59
N LEU A 7 1.65 16.85 1.99
CA LEU A 7 1.93 18.12 1.33
C LEU A 7 3.41 18.50 1.41
N LEU A 8 4.11 18.17 2.51
CA LEU A 8 5.54 18.37 2.67
C LEU A 8 6.33 17.45 1.72
N LEU A 9 5.96 16.17 1.63
CA LEU A 9 6.53 15.23 0.65
C LEU A 9 6.33 15.70 -0.79
N PHE A 10 5.21 16.34 -1.12
CA PHE A 10 4.98 16.90 -2.46
C PHE A 10 5.58 18.29 -2.66
N SER A 11 5.88 19.04 -1.60
CA SER A 11 6.50 20.37 -1.70
C SER A 11 7.98 20.30 -2.06
N SER A 12 8.68 19.21 -1.71
CA SER A 12 10.07 18.95 -2.13
C SER A 12 10.20 18.43 -3.57
N VAL A 13 9.13 17.86 -4.14
CA VAL A 13 9.14 17.21 -5.47
C VAL A 13 8.96 18.22 -6.62
N GLY A 14 8.68 19.49 -6.31
CA GLY A 14 8.37 20.51 -7.32
C GLY A 14 9.46 20.71 -8.39
N HIS A 15 10.73 20.42 -8.10
CA HIS A 15 11.85 20.62 -9.04
C HIS A 15 13.03 19.64 -8.88
N ALA A 16 12.92 18.61 -8.02
CA ALA A 16 14.00 17.64 -7.77
C ALA A 16 13.44 16.22 -7.67
N GLN A 17 14.13 15.24 -8.30
CA GLN A 17 13.91 13.81 -8.02
C GLN A 17 13.96 13.55 -6.51
N ALA A 18 13.17 12.60 -6.02
CA ALA A 18 13.25 12.18 -4.63
C ALA A 18 14.70 11.76 -4.31
N SER A 19 15.26 12.33 -3.24
CA SER A 19 16.63 12.01 -2.85
C SER A 19 16.72 10.55 -2.38
N PHE A 20 17.93 10.00 -2.45
CA PHE A 20 18.21 8.66 -1.93
C PHE A 20 17.75 8.53 -0.47
N GLU A 21 18.10 9.51 0.36
CA GLU A 21 17.80 9.52 1.79
C GLU A 21 16.30 9.55 2.06
N ALA A 22 15.54 10.24 1.22
CA ALA A 22 14.08 10.29 1.36
C ALA A 22 13.43 8.93 1.04
N LEU A 23 13.84 8.26 -0.04
CA LEU A 23 13.32 6.94 -0.40
C LEU A 23 13.72 5.86 0.59
N ASP A 24 14.97 5.89 1.05
CA ASP A 24 15.49 4.97 2.06
C ASP A 24 14.73 5.14 3.39
N SER A 25 14.59 6.38 3.86
CA SER A 25 13.83 6.68 5.08
C SER A 25 12.38 6.20 5.01
N LEU A 26 11.70 6.41 3.88
CA LEU A 26 10.32 5.95 3.69
C LEU A 26 10.25 4.41 3.67
N SER A 27 11.22 3.76 3.02
CA SER A 27 11.32 2.30 2.97
C SER A 27 11.46 1.69 4.37
N VAL A 28 12.35 2.26 5.20
CA VAL A 28 12.55 1.86 6.60
C VAL A 28 11.28 2.04 7.43
N VAL A 29 10.56 3.15 7.26
CA VAL A 29 9.32 3.40 8.02
C VAL A 29 8.22 2.40 7.63
N VAL A 30 8.03 2.14 6.33
CA VAL A 30 7.07 1.11 5.87
C VAL A 30 7.44 -0.25 6.43
N SER A 31 8.71 -0.65 6.34
CA SER A 31 9.19 -1.93 6.87
C SER A 31 8.93 -2.07 8.36
N LYS A 32 9.24 -1.03 9.13
CA LYS A 32 9.01 -0.98 10.58
C LYS A 32 7.53 -1.12 10.94
N TRP A 33 6.63 -0.46 10.23
CA TRP A 33 5.20 -0.54 10.52
C TRP A 33 4.58 -1.88 10.12
N GLN A 34 5.05 -2.50 9.03
CA GLN A 34 4.67 -3.87 8.69
C GLN A 34 5.13 -4.86 9.78
N ALA A 35 6.36 -4.73 10.26
CA ALA A 35 6.89 -5.56 11.34
C ALA A 35 6.13 -5.41 12.67
N MET A 36 5.37 -4.33 12.90
CA MET A 36 4.46 -4.22 14.06
C MET A 36 3.27 -5.19 14.01
N THR A 37 3.08 -5.87 12.88
CA THR A 37 2.09 -6.96 12.69
C THR A 37 2.71 -8.35 12.77
N GLU A 38 3.96 -8.47 13.21
CA GLU A 38 4.62 -9.75 13.48
C GLU A 38 3.76 -10.65 14.38
N GLY A 39 3.60 -11.92 14.00
CA GLY A 39 2.84 -12.93 14.73
C GLY A 39 1.33 -12.73 14.71
N THR A 40 0.81 -11.73 14.00
CA THR A 40 -0.63 -11.52 13.88
C THR A 40 -1.22 -12.43 12.80
N THR A 41 -2.47 -12.84 13.01
CA THR A 41 -3.22 -13.64 12.04
C THR A 41 -4.13 -12.73 11.23
N TYR A 42 -4.16 -12.92 9.92
CA TYR A 42 -5.14 -12.29 9.03
C TYR A 42 -5.83 -13.36 8.18
N LYS A 43 -7.05 -13.04 7.74
CA LYS A 43 -7.82 -13.82 6.78
C LYS A 43 -7.59 -13.26 5.39
N ASP A 44 -7.04 -14.07 4.48
CA ASP A 44 -6.79 -13.66 3.10
C ASP A 44 -8.10 -13.58 2.27
N ALA A 45 -7.97 -13.21 0.99
CA ALA A 45 -9.11 -13.10 0.07
C ALA A 45 -9.84 -14.43 -0.20
N SER A 46 -9.16 -15.57 -0.04
CA SER A 46 -9.76 -16.92 -0.16
C SER A 46 -10.50 -17.33 1.12
N GLY A 47 -10.25 -16.62 2.21
CA GLY A 47 -10.78 -16.89 3.53
C GLY A 47 -9.86 -17.77 4.39
N GLN A 48 -8.64 -18.06 3.94
CA GLN A 48 -7.65 -18.81 4.69
C GLN A 48 -7.01 -17.92 5.76
N LEU A 49 -6.83 -18.46 6.97
CA LEU A 49 -6.12 -17.79 8.05
C LEU A 49 -4.61 -17.99 7.89
N GLN A 50 -3.87 -16.91 7.97
CA GLN A 50 -2.41 -16.89 7.82
C GLN A 50 -1.78 -16.04 8.91
N THR A 51 -0.71 -16.53 9.53
CA THR A 51 0.11 -15.75 10.45
C THR A 51 1.23 -15.05 9.68
N LEU A 52 1.43 -13.78 9.98
CA LEU A 52 2.41 -12.93 9.30
C LEU A 52 3.73 -12.88 10.07
N SER A 53 4.83 -12.94 9.33
CA SER A 53 6.16 -12.58 9.80
C SER A 53 6.93 -11.80 8.74
N PHE A 54 7.92 -11.02 9.13
CA PHE A 54 8.59 -10.07 8.23
C PHE A 54 10.12 -10.13 8.34
N PRO A 55 10.85 -10.13 7.21
CA PRO A 55 12.25 -9.72 7.21
C PRO A 55 12.40 -8.29 7.77
N GLU A 56 13.59 -7.96 8.27
CA GLU A 56 13.92 -6.61 8.75
C GLU A 56 13.69 -5.57 7.65
N GLU A 57 14.20 -5.85 6.44
CA GLU A 57 14.00 -5.05 5.23
C GLU A 57 12.91 -5.67 4.35
N ASN A 58 11.67 -5.65 4.83
CA ASN A 58 10.53 -6.25 4.13
C ASN A 58 9.94 -5.37 3.01
N PHE A 59 10.35 -4.11 2.89
CA PHE A 59 10.00 -3.23 1.80
C PHE A 59 11.13 -2.24 1.53
N GLN A 60 11.48 -2.09 0.25
CA GLN A 60 12.55 -1.20 -0.19
C GLN A 60 12.22 -0.57 -1.53
N ILE A 61 12.61 0.68 -1.73
CA ILE A 61 12.64 1.33 -3.04
C ILE A 61 14.10 1.55 -3.43
N TRP A 62 14.52 0.89 -4.49
CA TRP A 62 15.87 0.97 -5.01
C TRP A 62 16.09 2.30 -5.73
N PHE A 63 17.09 3.05 -5.33
CA PHE A 63 17.35 4.37 -5.90
C PHE A 63 17.80 4.33 -7.37
N ALA A 64 18.52 3.28 -7.76
CA ALA A 64 19.12 3.16 -9.08
C ALA A 64 18.07 3.09 -10.20
N ASP A 65 17.01 2.30 -10.00
CA ASP A 65 15.97 2.04 -11.00
C ASP A 65 14.57 2.51 -10.57
N ARG A 66 14.43 2.98 -9.32
CA ARG A 66 13.16 3.40 -8.70
C ARG A 66 12.12 2.29 -8.65
N MET A 67 12.57 1.04 -8.66
CA MET A 67 11.71 -0.11 -8.46
C MET A 67 11.66 -0.47 -6.98
N ALA A 68 10.53 -1.01 -6.54
CA ALA A 68 10.38 -1.49 -5.19
C ALA A 68 10.55 -3.01 -5.10
N SER A 69 10.94 -3.50 -3.93
CA SER A 69 10.83 -4.89 -3.52
C SER A 69 9.97 -4.98 -2.27
N LYS A 70 9.28 -6.10 -2.11
CA LYS A 70 8.47 -6.41 -0.93
C LYS A 70 8.56 -7.89 -0.59
N ALA A 71 8.79 -8.17 0.69
CA ALA A 71 8.85 -9.52 1.23
C ALA A 71 7.87 -9.67 2.40
N VAL A 72 7.23 -10.83 2.51
CA VAL A 72 6.40 -11.18 3.68
C VAL A 72 6.36 -12.69 3.81
N PHE A 73 6.52 -13.19 5.02
CA PHE A 73 6.27 -14.59 5.33
C PHE A 73 4.80 -14.77 5.72
N LYS A 74 4.18 -15.79 5.14
CA LYS A 74 2.78 -16.18 5.38
C LYS A 74 2.78 -17.63 5.84
N LYS A 75 2.33 -17.88 7.08
CA LYS A 75 2.26 -19.21 7.66
C LYS A 75 0.83 -19.71 7.75
N THR A 76 0.57 -20.89 7.18
CA THR A 76 -0.71 -21.62 7.27
C THR A 76 -0.47 -22.98 7.90
N GLY A 77 -1.01 -23.21 9.10
CA GLY A 77 -0.71 -24.43 9.85
C GLY A 77 0.80 -24.54 10.13
N ASP A 78 1.41 -25.62 9.65
CA ASP A 78 2.85 -25.88 9.81
C ASP A 78 3.70 -25.39 8.62
N THR A 79 3.07 -24.92 7.53
CA THR A 79 3.77 -24.46 6.32
C THR A 79 3.97 -22.95 6.36
N GLU A 80 5.21 -22.51 6.20
CA GLU A 80 5.58 -21.09 6.08
C GLU A 80 6.18 -20.81 4.70
N VAL A 81 5.66 -19.78 4.04
CA VAL A 81 6.08 -19.38 2.70
C VAL A 81 6.51 -17.93 2.71
N LEU A 82 7.70 -17.65 2.18
CA LEU A 82 8.13 -16.29 1.86
C LEU A 82 7.55 -15.89 0.50
N ALA A 83 6.72 -14.86 0.49
CA ALA A 83 6.28 -14.19 -0.71
C ALA A 83 7.17 -12.97 -0.97
N LEU A 84 8.05 -13.07 -1.98
CA LEU A 84 8.95 -12.01 -2.43
C LEU A 84 8.48 -11.46 -3.77
N THR A 85 8.23 -10.16 -3.86
CA THR A 85 7.91 -9.46 -5.10
C THR A 85 8.97 -8.41 -5.34
N GLU A 86 9.68 -8.51 -6.46
CA GLU A 86 10.74 -7.59 -6.86
C GLU A 86 10.33 -6.80 -8.12
N ASN A 87 11.14 -5.79 -8.47
CA ASN A 87 10.96 -4.98 -9.68
C ASN A 87 9.57 -4.31 -9.76
N ILE A 88 9.02 -3.91 -8.62
CA ILE A 88 7.69 -3.31 -8.52
C ILE A 88 7.76 -1.86 -9.00
N ASP A 89 7.13 -1.56 -10.14
CA ASP A 89 6.92 -0.19 -10.59
C ASP A 89 5.68 0.41 -9.93
N LEU A 90 5.85 1.09 -8.79
CA LEU A 90 4.74 1.72 -8.04
C LEU A 90 3.97 2.78 -8.86
N SER A 91 4.55 3.32 -9.94
CA SER A 91 3.83 4.24 -10.83
C SER A 91 2.71 3.54 -11.61
N LYS A 92 2.76 2.21 -11.73
CA LYS A 92 1.76 1.39 -12.41
C LYS A 92 0.56 1.04 -11.54
N ALA A 93 0.57 1.41 -10.25
CA ALA A 93 -0.60 1.20 -9.39
C ALA A 93 -1.83 1.90 -10.00
N THR A 94 -2.94 1.17 -10.07
CA THR A 94 -4.23 1.62 -10.62
C THR A 94 -5.26 1.87 -9.54
N GLY A 95 -5.04 1.35 -8.34
CA GLY A 95 -5.98 1.48 -7.22
C GLY A 95 -5.26 1.40 -5.89
N ILE A 96 -5.83 2.07 -4.90
CA ILE A 96 -5.53 1.88 -3.48
C ILE A 96 -6.84 1.68 -2.73
N SER A 97 -6.87 0.70 -1.84
CA SER A 97 -7.98 0.47 -0.93
C SER A 97 -7.52 0.06 0.45
N VAL A 98 -8.42 0.21 1.40
CA VAL A 98 -8.25 -0.20 2.79
C VAL A 98 -9.18 -1.37 3.06
N SER A 99 -8.66 -2.36 3.79
CA SER A 99 -9.49 -3.40 4.39
C SER A 99 -9.09 -3.52 5.86
N ASP A 100 -10.09 -3.47 6.72
CA ASP A 100 -9.92 -3.94 8.09
C ASP A 100 -10.09 -5.46 8.12
N ASN A 101 -9.32 -6.12 8.98
CA ASN A 101 -9.51 -7.51 9.31
C ASN A 101 -9.85 -7.60 10.80
N TYR A 102 -10.86 -8.40 11.13
CA TYR A 102 -11.40 -8.54 12.48
C TYR A 102 -10.36 -9.04 13.51
N PHE A 103 -9.21 -9.55 13.07
CA PHE A 103 -8.16 -10.15 13.89
C PHE A 103 -7.06 -9.17 14.36
N GLY A 104 -7.32 -7.86 14.37
CA GLY A 104 -6.38 -6.88 14.90
C GLY A 104 -5.32 -6.39 13.90
N VAL A 105 -5.53 -6.68 12.62
CA VAL A 105 -4.70 -6.26 11.48
C VAL A 105 -5.59 -5.54 10.48
N ALA A 106 -5.11 -4.43 9.94
CA ALA A 106 -5.66 -3.84 8.74
C ALA A 106 -4.59 -3.88 7.65
N TYR A 107 -5.01 -3.86 6.41
CA TYR A 107 -4.07 -3.80 5.30
C TYR A 107 -4.50 -2.77 4.27
N ILE A 108 -3.49 -2.16 3.65
CA ILE A 108 -3.64 -1.30 2.49
C ILE A 108 -3.31 -2.14 1.27
N GLN A 109 -4.24 -2.21 0.35
CA GLN A 109 -4.09 -2.95 -0.89
C GLN A 109 -3.78 -1.96 -2.01
N LEU A 110 -2.72 -2.23 -2.77
CA LEU A 110 -2.48 -1.62 -4.06
C LEU A 110 -2.90 -2.57 -5.16
N ASP A 111 -3.67 -2.08 -6.12
CA ASP A 111 -4.04 -2.80 -7.33
C ASP A 111 -3.10 -2.43 -8.48
N PHE A 112 -2.72 -3.42 -9.28
CA PHE A 112 -1.89 -3.29 -10.47
C PHE A 112 -2.57 -3.98 -11.67
N PRO A 113 -2.28 -3.53 -12.91
CA PRO A 113 -2.72 -4.26 -14.09
C PRO A 113 -2.07 -5.66 -14.15
N GLU A 114 -2.72 -6.59 -14.84
CA GLU A 114 -2.22 -7.94 -15.01
C GLU A 114 -0.82 -7.96 -15.66
N GLY A 115 0.05 -8.87 -15.20
CA GLY A 115 1.41 -9.03 -15.71
C GLY A 115 2.46 -8.06 -15.15
N HIS A 116 2.07 -7.09 -14.31
CA HIS A 116 2.99 -6.13 -13.72
C HIS A 116 3.68 -6.60 -12.44
N LEU A 117 3.13 -7.58 -11.73
CA LEU A 117 3.73 -8.14 -10.52
C LEU A 117 3.98 -9.63 -10.71
N LYS A 118 5.17 -10.06 -10.30
CA LYS A 118 5.57 -11.46 -10.21
C LYS A 118 6.06 -11.71 -8.80
N THR A 119 5.35 -12.56 -8.07
CA THR A 119 5.71 -12.94 -6.71
C THR A 119 6.34 -14.32 -6.73
N GLN A 120 7.56 -14.41 -6.23
CA GLN A 120 8.26 -15.65 -5.98
C GLN A 120 7.86 -16.18 -4.61
N LEU A 121 7.50 -17.46 -4.55
CA LEU A 121 7.14 -18.14 -3.32
C LEU A 121 8.26 -19.11 -2.94
N TYR A 122 8.88 -18.87 -1.79
CA TYR A 122 9.91 -19.73 -1.24
C TYR A 122 9.40 -20.49 -0.04
N GLU A 123 9.73 -21.77 0.04
CA GLU A 123 9.48 -22.61 1.20
C GLU A 123 10.82 -23.24 1.61
N ASN A 124 11.19 -23.10 2.88
CA ASN A 124 12.50 -23.53 3.42
C ASN A 124 13.71 -22.98 2.63
N GLY A 125 13.59 -21.75 2.11
CA GLY A 125 14.64 -21.09 1.31
C GLY A 125 14.74 -21.52 -0.15
N GLU A 126 13.93 -22.50 -0.58
CA GLU A 126 13.89 -22.94 -1.98
C GLU A 126 12.72 -22.29 -2.72
N LEU A 127 12.99 -21.78 -3.93
CA LEU A 127 11.95 -21.28 -4.82
C LEU A 127 11.04 -22.43 -5.23
N LYS A 128 9.75 -22.35 -4.87
CA LYS A 128 8.73 -23.34 -5.25
C LYS A 128 8.01 -22.93 -6.52
N GLU A 129 7.58 -21.67 -6.59
CA GLU A 129 6.88 -21.16 -7.76
C GLU A 129 7.03 -19.64 -7.93
N THR A 130 6.68 -19.15 -9.11
CA THR A 130 6.51 -17.73 -9.40
C THR A 130 5.10 -17.51 -9.93
N VAL A 131 4.32 -16.72 -9.21
CA VAL A 131 2.92 -16.46 -9.51
C VAL A 131 2.73 -15.02 -9.99
N GLY A 132 1.87 -14.84 -10.99
CA GLY A 132 1.40 -13.52 -11.39
C GLY A 132 0.35 -13.05 -10.38
N VAL A 133 0.58 -11.89 -9.78
CA VAL A 133 -0.39 -11.24 -8.89
C VAL A 133 -0.77 -9.87 -9.44
N ASN A 134 -1.92 -9.36 -9.01
CA ASN A 134 -2.38 -8.02 -9.39
C ASN A 134 -2.54 -7.12 -8.17
N ARG A 135 -2.10 -7.58 -6.99
CA ARG A 135 -2.28 -6.88 -5.71
C ARG A 135 -1.05 -6.99 -4.83
N LEU A 136 -0.75 -5.91 -4.12
CA LEU A 136 0.19 -5.88 -3.00
C LEU A 136 -0.52 -5.44 -1.73
N GLU A 137 -0.26 -6.16 -0.64
CA GLU A 137 -0.85 -5.90 0.68
C GLU A 137 0.22 -5.35 1.63
N PHE A 138 -0.01 -4.16 2.18
CA PHE A 138 0.81 -3.54 3.21
C PHE A 138 0.10 -3.65 4.55
N PHE A 139 0.65 -4.45 5.46
CA PHE A 139 0.02 -4.77 6.73
C PHE A 139 0.30 -3.71 7.78
N CYS A 140 -0.71 -3.42 8.60
CA CYS A 140 -0.65 -2.45 9.68
C CYS A 140 -1.41 -2.97 10.89
N ARG A 141 -0.87 -2.69 12.07
CA ARG A 141 -1.53 -3.08 13.31
C ARG A 141 -2.82 -2.30 13.46
N TYR A 142 -3.91 -3.01 13.74
CA TYR A 142 -5.24 -2.45 13.92
C TYR A 142 -5.93 -3.08 15.14
N GLY A 143 -5.34 -2.93 16.32
CA GLY A 143 -5.85 -3.56 17.54
C GLY A 143 -7.03 -2.79 18.13
N ALA A 144 -8.14 -3.46 18.47
CA ALA A 144 -9.32 -2.83 19.07
C ALA A 144 -9.01 -1.96 20.32
N LEU A 145 -7.98 -2.35 21.07
CA LEU A 145 -7.52 -1.75 22.32
C LEU A 145 -6.42 -0.67 22.16
N ASP A 146 -5.92 -0.43 20.94
CA ASP A 146 -4.93 0.62 20.69
C ASP A 146 -5.64 1.95 20.35
N PRO A 147 -5.58 2.98 21.21
CA PRO A 147 -6.22 4.27 20.93
C PRO A 147 -5.62 4.98 19.70
N ASN A 148 -4.42 4.59 19.27
CA ASN A 148 -3.72 5.14 18.12
C ASN A 148 -3.83 4.26 16.85
N LYS A 149 -4.60 3.16 16.87
CA LYS A 149 -4.72 2.22 15.74
C LYS A 149 -5.06 2.90 14.41
N LYS A 150 -5.98 3.86 14.44
CA LYS A 150 -6.41 4.60 13.26
C LYS A 150 -5.30 5.53 12.75
N PHE A 151 -4.45 6.03 13.65
CA PHE A 151 -3.38 6.94 13.30
C PHE A 151 -2.29 6.25 12.47
N TYR A 152 -1.77 5.10 12.92
CA TYR A 152 -0.76 4.36 12.15
C TYR A 152 -1.30 3.88 10.81
N PHE A 153 -2.56 3.44 10.80
CA PHE A 153 -3.24 3.04 9.58
C PHE A 153 -3.39 4.19 8.57
N ASP A 154 -3.92 5.33 9.01
CA ASP A 154 -4.06 6.54 8.18
C ASP A 154 -2.69 6.97 7.62
N LEU A 155 -1.62 6.90 8.45
CA LEU A 155 -0.28 7.26 8.02
C LEU A 155 0.32 6.30 6.99
N MET A 156 0.13 4.97 7.15
CA MET A 156 0.60 4.03 6.15
C MET A 156 -0.12 4.25 4.82
N PHE A 157 -1.44 4.49 4.86
CA PHE A 157 -2.22 4.77 3.66
C PHE A 157 -1.69 6.01 2.96
N ASP A 158 -1.52 7.10 3.70
CA ASP A 158 -0.98 8.36 3.20
C ASP A 158 0.42 8.14 2.59
N MET A 159 1.31 7.40 3.26
CA MET A 159 2.66 7.14 2.77
C MET A 159 2.69 6.28 1.49
N VAL A 160 1.95 5.17 1.46
CA VAL A 160 1.88 4.30 0.26
C VAL A 160 1.27 5.05 -0.92
N TYR A 161 0.22 5.85 -0.66
CA TYR A 161 -0.38 6.73 -1.66
C TYR A 161 0.62 7.79 -2.17
N ALA A 162 1.38 8.42 -1.27
CA ALA A 162 2.39 9.40 -1.62
C ALA A 162 3.48 8.78 -2.47
N LEU A 163 4.02 7.62 -2.09
CA LEU A 163 5.06 6.91 -2.84
C LEU A 163 4.62 6.62 -4.28
N CYS A 164 3.42 6.05 -4.47
CA CYS A 164 2.90 5.77 -5.81
C CYS A 164 2.79 7.02 -6.67
N ASN A 165 2.24 8.10 -6.11
CA ASN A 165 2.07 9.36 -6.83
C ASN A 165 3.39 10.11 -7.07
N MET A 166 4.35 10.01 -6.16
CA MET A 166 5.70 10.56 -6.36
C MET A 166 6.37 9.88 -7.55
N MET A 167 6.29 8.55 -7.66
CA MET A 167 6.79 7.81 -8.83
C MET A 167 6.03 8.17 -10.12
N LYS A 168 4.72 8.44 -10.05
CA LYS A 168 3.94 8.92 -11.21
C LYS A 168 4.37 10.32 -11.66
N VAL A 169 4.62 11.24 -10.73
CA VAL A 169 5.10 12.60 -11.03
C VAL A 169 6.47 12.56 -11.67
N GLU A 170 7.41 11.78 -11.10
CA GLU A 170 8.76 11.64 -11.66
C GLU A 170 8.77 11.09 -13.09
N LYS A 171 7.81 10.22 -13.42
CA LYS A 171 7.62 9.67 -14.77
C LYS A 171 6.76 10.53 -15.69
N GLY A 172 6.33 11.72 -15.25
CA GLY A 172 5.49 12.63 -16.03
C GLY A 172 4.08 12.13 -16.30
N LEU A 173 3.60 11.14 -15.53
CA LEU A 173 2.26 10.54 -15.69
C LEU A 173 1.16 11.36 -14.98
N THR A 174 1.54 12.23 -14.06
CA THR A 174 0.67 13.19 -13.36
C THR A 174 1.49 14.37 -12.87
N ASN A 175 0.87 15.33 -12.18
CA ASN A 175 1.55 16.45 -11.54
C ASN A 175 1.05 16.70 -10.11
N VAL A 176 1.84 17.45 -9.35
CA VAL A 176 1.57 17.74 -7.94
C VAL A 176 0.23 18.45 -7.73
N ASP A 177 -0.16 19.38 -8.62
CA ASP A 177 -1.40 20.13 -8.46
C ASP A 177 -2.65 19.26 -8.70
N THR A 178 -2.55 18.29 -9.61
CA THR A 178 -3.58 17.27 -9.82
C THR A 178 -3.76 16.46 -8.55
N ILE A 179 -2.66 15.96 -7.96
CA ILE A 179 -2.70 15.18 -6.72
C ILE A 179 -3.26 16.00 -5.56
N ARG A 180 -2.86 17.28 -5.41
CA ARG A 180 -3.41 18.19 -4.37
C ARG A 180 -4.90 18.42 -4.55
N THR A 181 -5.36 18.56 -5.78
CA THR A 181 -6.78 18.73 -6.11
C THR A 181 -7.56 17.47 -5.76
N GLU A 182 -7.07 16.30 -6.17
CA GLU A 182 -7.66 15.00 -5.81
C GLU A 182 -7.78 14.83 -4.30
N LEU A 183 -6.72 15.12 -3.54
CA LEU A 183 -6.72 15.02 -2.08
C LEU A 183 -7.71 15.98 -1.42
N THR A 184 -7.87 17.17 -1.98
CA THR A 184 -8.83 18.17 -1.50
C THR A 184 -10.26 17.69 -1.76
N ASP A 185 -10.52 17.20 -2.96
CA ASP A 185 -11.83 16.72 -3.38
C ASP A 185 -12.22 15.45 -2.63
N TRP A 186 -11.30 14.53 -2.35
CA TRP A 186 -11.54 13.33 -1.54
C TRP A 186 -12.14 13.66 -0.16
N ASN A 187 -11.76 14.79 0.42
CA ASN A 187 -12.29 15.20 1.73
C ASN A 187 -13.62 15.95 1.66
N LYS A 188 -13.98 16.49 0.49
CA LYS A 188 -15.10 17.41 0.33
C LYS A 188 -16.28 16.78 -0.41
N LEU A 189 -16.01 15.89 -1.34
CA LEU A 189 -17.00 15.28 -2.21
C LEU A 189 -17.50 13.96 -1.63
N SER A 190 -18.74 13.60 -1.96
CA SER A 190 -19.22 12.24 -1.77
C SER A 190 -18.43 11.28 -2.67
N ALA A 191 -18.43 9.97 -2.34
CA ALA A 191 -17.73 8.97 -3.15
C ALA A 191 -18.18 8.97 -4.63
N ALA A 192 -19.47 9.15 -4.90
CA ALA A 192 -20.00 9.25 -6.26
C ALA A 192 -19.49 10.50 -7.00
N ALA A 193 -19.53 11.67 -6.34
CA ALA A 193 -19.04 12.91 -6.94
C ALA A 193 -17.52 12.90 -7.15
N PHE A 194 -16.77 12.28 -6.23
CA PHE A 194 -15.34 12.06 -6.38
C PHE A 194 -15.03 11.18 -7.60
N LEU A 195 -15.73 10.05 -7.76
CA LEU A 195 -15.54 9.14 -8.89
C LEU A 195 -15.88 9.78 -10.24
N ALA A 196 -16.93 10.59 -10.29
CA ALA A 196 -17.31 11.31 -11.50
C ALA A 196 -16.22 12.30 -11.94
N LYS A 197 -15.56 12.96 -10.98
CA LYS A 197 -14.51 13.95 -11.25
C LYS A 197 -13.13 13.33 -11.47
N HIS A 198 -12.79 12.29 -10.72
CA HIS A 198 -11.45 11.68 -10.66
C HIS A 198 -11.49 10.16 -10.90
N PRO A 199 -12.01 9.68 -12.05
CA PRO A 199 -12.23 8.26 -12.30
C PRO A 199 -10.94 7.41 -12.34
N ASN A 200 -9.80 8.04 -12.60
CA ASN A 200 -8.49 7.41 -12.72
C ASN A 200 -7.58 7.65 -11.51
N SER A 201 -8.07 8.30 -10.46
CA SER A 201 -7.32 8.45 -9.21
C SER A 201 -7.08 7.09 -8.58
N LEU A 202 -5.95 6.90 -7.89
CA LEU A 202 -5.72 5.69 -7.08
C LEU A 202 -6.86 5.47 -6.07
N MET A 203 -7.42 6.55 -5.51
CA MET A 203 -8.51 6.48 -4.53
C MET A 203 -9.85 6.06 -5.13
N ALA A 204 -9.96 5.94 -6.46
CA ALA A 204 -11.18 5.51 -7.13
C ALA A 204 -11.60 4.09 -6.70
N THR A 205 -10.65 3.17 -6.45
CA THR A 205 -10.99 1.84 -5.91
C THR A 205 -11.68 1.98 -4.55
N GLN A 206 -11.10 2.73 -3.61
CA GLN A 206 -11.71 2.95 -2.31
C GLN A 206 -13.08 3.64 -2.41
N ALA A 207 -13.23 4.61 -3.31
CA ALA A 207 -14.52 5.28 -3.53
C ALA A 207 -15.61 4.30 -3.96
N LYS A 208 -15.28 3.37 -4.88
CA LYS A 208 -16.21 2.32 -5.34
C LYS A 208 -16.61 1.38 -4.22
N LEU A 209 -15.67 1.02 -3.33
CA LEU A 209 -15.97 0.20 -2.15
C LEU A 209 -16.92 0.92 -1.19
N ASN A 210 -16.65 2.21 -0.89
CA ASN A 210 -17.50 3.02 -0.03
C ASN A 210 -18.95 3.13 -0.56
N LEU A 211 -19.15 3.23 -1.88
CA LEU A 211 -20.49 3.23 -2.48
C LEU A 211 -21.20 1.89 -2.29
N LYS A 212 -20.52 0.78 -2.58
CA LYS A 212 -21.08 -0.58 -2.39
C LYS A 212 -21.46 -0.86 -0.94
N GLU A 213 -20.73 -0.31 0.02
CA GLU A 213 -21.05 -0.45 1.44
C GLU A 213 -22.25 0.40 1.87
N ALA A 214 -22.43 1.58 1.28
CA ALA A 214 -23.60 2.42 1.51
C ALA A 214 -24.87 1.73 0.98
N GLU A 215 -24.83 1.18 -0.24
CA GLU A 215 -25.94 0.45 -0.87
C GLU A 215 -26.38 -0.80 -0.09
N LYS A 216 -25.51 -1.41 0.72
CA LYS A 216 -25.84 -2.57 1.57
C LYS A 216 -26.55 -2.19 2.87
N LYS A 217 -26.55 -0.91 3.23
CA LYS A 217 -27.14 -0.40 4.48
C LYS A 217 -28.53 0.21 4.27
N ASP A 218 -28.93 0.40 3.02
CA ASP A 218 -30.27 0.82 2.58
C ASP A 218 -31.14 -0.41 2.25
#